data_AF-A0A846UJE8-F1
#
_entry.id   AF-A0A846UJE8-F1
#
_cell.length_a   1.000
_cell.length_b   1.000
_cell.length_c   1.000
_cell.angle_alpha   90.00
_cell.angle_beta   90.00
_cell.angle_gamma   90.00
#
_symmetry.space_group_name_H-M   'P 1'
#
loop_
_entity.id
_entity.type
_entity.pdbx_description
1 polymer ?
#
loop_
_entity_poly.entity_id
_entity_poly.type
_entity_poly.pdbx_seq_one_letter_code
_entity_poly.pdbx_strand_id
1 'polypeptide(L)'
;MTVKIRQLATTAQGFDADFQRVLHWSAETDHAIEERVAAILADVQARGDAALLEYTQRFDGLAAASVAALEITRDELQAALQAITPAQRSALEAAARRVRSYHERQLDACGRSWQYRDEDGTLLGQKVTPLDRVGIYVPGGKAAYPSSVLMNALPARVAGVGEIVMVVPTPKGERNAMVLAAAAIAGVDRAFTLGGAQAVGALAYGTATVPAVDKITGPGNAYVASAKRRVFGQVGIDMIAGPSEILVLADGSTPPDWVAMDLFSQAEHDELAQSILLCPDAAYIARVAEAIERLLPDMPRRDVIRASLEGRGALIHTRSMEEACEISNRIAPEHLEVSSAEPARWEPLLRHAGAIFLGAFASESLGDYCAGPNHVLPTSGTARFSSPLGVYDFQKRSSLIEVSEAGAQVLGPIAAELAYGEGLQAHARAAELRLKGNT
;
A
#
# COMPACT_ATOMS: atom_id res chain seq x y z
N MET A 1 -20.48 21.62 -19.97
CA MET A 1 -20.96 21.97 -18.61
C MET A 1 -19.75 22.11 -17.72
N THR A 2 -19.62 23.24 -17.03
CA THR A 2 -18.54 23.57 -16.08
C THR A 2 -18.41 22.49 -15.01
N VAL A 3 -17.18 22.06 -14.72
CA VAL A 3 -16.88 21.11 -13.64
C VAL A 3 -16.98 21.83 -12.31
N LYS A 4 -17.85 21.36 -11.42
CA LYS A 4 -18.07 22.00 -10.11
C LYS A 4 -17.04 21.54 -9.07
N ILE A 5 -15.79 21.96 -9.24
CA ILE A 5 -14.73 21.73 -8.24
C ILE A 5 -14.79 22.79 -7.12
N ARG A 6 -14.56 22.38 -5.87
CA ARG A 6 -14.53 23.32 -4.75
C ARG A 6 -13.33 24.26 -4.89
N GLN A 7 -13.56 25.56 -4.70
CA GLN A 7 -12.48 26.55 -4.61
C GLN A 7 -12.47 27.14 -3.21
N LEU A 8 -11.33 27.04 -2.53
CA LEU A 8 -11.14 27.51 -1.16
C LEU A 8 -9.98 28.51 -1.11
N ALA A 9 -10.00 29.42 -0.14
CA ALA A 9 -8.88 30.31 0.17
C ALA A 9 -8.57 30.23 1.66
N THR A 10 -7.30 30.10 2.03
CA THR A 10 -6.88 29.97 3.45
C THR A 10 -7.16 31.23 4.27
N THR A 11 -7.42 32.36 3.60
CA THR A 11 -7.80 33.64 4.21
C THR A 11 -9.30 33.77 4.50
N ALA A 12 -10.14 32.83 4.04
CA ALA A 12 -11.57 32.88 4.26
C ALA A 12 -11.95 32.50 5.71
N GLN A 13 -12.90 33.22 6.31
CA GLN A 13 -13.32 33.04 7.71
C GLN A 13 -13.82 31.61 8.04
N GLY A 14 -14.30 30.85 7.04
CA GLY A 14 -14.80 29.48 7.20
C GLY A 14 -13.83 28.39 6.74
N PHE A 15 -12.59 28.73 6.37
CA PHE A 15 -11.66 27.79 5.71
C PHE A 15 -11.50 26.47 6.46
N ASP A 16 -11.27 26.48 7.77
CA ASP A 16 -11.03 25.25 8.51
C ASP A 16 -12.25 24.30 8.50
N ALA A 17 -13.47 24.82 8.60
CA ALA A 17 -14.67 24.00 8.53
C ALA A 17 -14.87 23.41 7.13
N ASP A 18 -14.61 24.20 6.09
CA ASP A 18 -14.69 23.76 4.69
C ASP A 18 -13.62 22.72 4.36
N PHE A 19 -12.40 22.95 4.85
CA PHE A 19 -11.27 22.06 4.71
C PHE A 19 -11.53 20.71 5.40
N GLN A 20 -12.07 20.71 6.62
CA GLN A 20 -12.48 19.45 7.28
C GLN A 20 -13.54 18.70 6.48
N ARG A 21 -14.48 19.40 5.82
CA ARG A 21 -15.47 18.75 4.94
C ARG A 21 -14.85 18.16 3.67
N VAL A 22 -13.78 18.74 3.15
CA VAL A 22 -13.02 18.17 2.02
C VAL A 22 -12.31 16.88 2.43
N LEU A 23 -11.75 16.84 3.65
CA LEU A 23 -11.01 15.66 4.14
C LEU A 23 -11.93 14.57 4.72
N HIS A 24 -13.14 14.92 5.14
CA HIS A 24 -14.05 13.96 5.74
C HIS A 24 -14.59 12.97 4.69
N TRP A 25 -14.36 11.68 4.94
CA TRP A 25 -15.03 10.59 4.25
C TRP A 25 -15.95 9.85 5.24
N SER A 26 -17.20 9.63 4.83
CA SER A 26 -18.25 9.06 5.69
C SER A 26 -18.09 7.55 5.90
N ALA A 27 -18.00 7.15 7.16
CA ALA A 27 -17.98 5.77 7.63
C ALA A 27 -19.37 5.08 7.63
N GLU A 28 -20.47 5.75 7.25
CA GLU A 28 -21.82 5.14 7.30
C GLU A 28 -21.99 3.94 6.35
N THR A 29 -21.08 3.78 5.37
CA THR A 29 -21.02 2.61 4.48
C THR A 29 -20.44 1.36 5.19
N ASP A 30 -19.87 1.47 6.40
CA ASP A 30 -19.13 0.38 7.05
C ASP A 30 -20.01 -0.73 7.62
N HIS A 31 -21.07 -0.45 8.38
CA HIS A 31 -21.66 -1.50 9.25
C HIS A 31 -22.25 -2.70 8.48
N ALA A 32 -22.99 -2.44 7.40
CA ALA A 32 -23.56 -3.52 6.58
C ALA A 32 -22.49 -4.29 5.78
N ILE A 33 -21.41 -3.61 5.36
CA ILE A 33 -20.26 -4.27 4.73
C ILE A 33 -19.57 -5.16 5.76
N GLU A 34 -19.31 -4.62 6.94
CA GLU A 34 -18.70 -5.32 8.07
C GLU A 34 -19.47 -6.61 8.43
N GLU A 35 -20.79 -6.57 8.57
CA GLU A 35 -21.60 -7.76 8.85
C GLU A 35 -21.51 -8.81 7.73
N ARG A 36 -21.57 -8.38 6.46
CA ARG A 36 -21.46 -9.29 5.30
C ARG A 36 -20.08 -9.93 5.22
N VAL A 37 -19.03 -9.13 5.42
CA VAL A 37 -17.65 -9.62 5.43
C VAL A 37 -17.44 -10.59 6.58
N ALA A 38 -18.00 -10.32 7.77
CA ALA A 38 -17.98 -11.24 8.90
C ALA A 38 -18.53 -12.61 8.51
N ALA A 39 -19.70 -12.62 7.87
CA ALA A 39 -20.36 -13.83 7.44
C ALA A 39 -19.53 -14.58 6.37
N ILE A 40 -19.01 -13.88 5.37
CA ILE A 40 -18.15 -14.48 4.32
C ILE A 40 -16.90 -15.11 4.93
N LEU A 41 -16.22 -14.42 5.85
CA LEU A 41 -15.01 -14.94 6.49
C LEU A 41 -15.29 -16.17 7.35
N ALA A 42 -16.34 -16.13 8.18
CA ALA A 42 -16.76 -17.26 9.01
C ALA A 42 -17.12 -18.48 8.14
N ASP A 43 -17.75 -18.24 7.00
CA ASP A 43 -18.16 -19.27 6.07
C ASP A 43 -16.97 -19.92 5.33
N VAL A 44 -15.99 -19.12 4.89
CA VAL A 44 -14.72 -19.65 4.34
C VAL A 44 -13.95 -20.45 5.40
N GLN A 45 -13.91 -19.99 6.65
CA GLN A 45 -13.26 -20.73 7.73
C GLN A 45 -13.94 -22.07 8.03
N ALA A 46 -15.28 -22.13 7.94
CA ALA A 46 -16.04 -23.33 8.24
C ALA A 46 -16.10 -24.33 7.07
N ARG A 47 -16.19 -23.86 5.82
CA ARG A 47 -16.47 -24.69 4.64
C ARG A 47 -15.33 -24.76 3.62
N GLY A 48 -14.29 -23.94 3.77
CA GLY A 48 -13.13 -23.91 2.87
C GLY A 48 -13.52 -23.75 1.39
N ASP A 49 -12.99 -24.62 0.54
CA ASP A 49 -13.17 -24.62 -0.92
C ASP A 49 -14.63 -24.50 -1.38
N ALA A 50 -15.58 -25.08 -0.64
CA ALA A 50 -17.00 -25.04 -1.00
C ALA A 50 -17.56 -23.60 -0.92
N ALA A 51 -17.18 -22.82 0.10
CA ALA A 51 -17.56 -21.42 0.21
C ALA A 51 -16.90 -20.58 -0.90
N LEU A 52 -15.64 -20.89 -1.26
CA LEU A 52 -14.95 -20.20 -2.34
C LEU A 52 -15.67 -20.35 -3.68
N LEU A 53 -16.03 -21.57 -4.06
CA LEU A 53 -16.77 -21.83 -5.30
C LEU A 53 -18.12 -21.09 -5.33
N GLU A 54 -18.85 -21.09 -4.21
CA GLU A 54 -20.12 -20.39 -4.09
C GLU A 54 -19.97 -18.89 -4.28
N TYR A 55 -19.03 -18.25 -3.58
CA TYR A 55 -18.83 -16.81 -3.66
C TYR A 55 -18.21 -16.36 -4.99
N THR A 56 -17.31 -17.15 -5.59
CA THR A 56 -16.80 -16.89 -6.94
C THR A 56 -17.93 -16.95 -7.97
N GLN A 57 -18.81 -17.96 -7.91
CA GLN A 57 -19.97 -18.01 -8.80
C GLN A 57 -20.91 -16.82 -8.56
N ARG A 58 -21.16 -16.46 -7.30
CA ARG A 58 -22.10 -15.40 -6.92
C ARG A 58 -21.64 -14.00 -7.32
N PHE A 59 -20.37 -13.68 -7.08
CA PHE A 59 -19.85 -12.32 -7.24
C PHE A 59 -19.11 -12.12 -8.56
N ASP A 60 -18.40 -13.14 -9.04
CA ASP A 60 -17.64 -13.06 -10.28
C ASP A 60 -18.40 -13.71 -11.46
N GLY A 61 -19.47 -14.47 -11.21
CA GLY A 61 -20.21 -15.15 -12.28
C GLY A 61 -19.40 -16.26 -12.97
N LEU A 62 -18.38 -16.79 -12.29
CA LEU A 62 -17.49 -17.82 -12.80
C LEU A 62 -17.78 -19.17 -12.11
N ALA A 63 -18.26 -20.13 -12.89
CA ALA A 63 -18.52 -21.49 -12.42
C ALA A 63 -17.26 -22.34 -12.62
N ALA A 64 -16.85 -23.07 -11.58
CA ALA A 64 -15.76 -24.03 -11.66
C ALA A 64 -16.14 -25.33 -10.94
N ALA A 65 -15.61 -26.46 -11.43
CA ALA A 65 -15.87 -27.78 -10.85
C ALA A 65 -15.14 -28.00 -9.52
N SER A 66 -14.04 -27.26 -9.27
CA SER A 66 -13.23 -27.32 -8.05
C SER A 66 -12.40 -26.05 -7.92
N VAL A 67 -11.89 -25.75 -6.72
CA VAL A 67 -10.97 -24.62 -6.52
C VAL A 67 -9.64 -24.85 -7.25
N ALA A 68 -9.22 -26.10 -7.44
CA ALA A 68 -8.06 -26.42 -8.26
C ALA A 68 -8.23 -25.98 -9.74
N ALA A 69 -9.47 -25.98 -10.27
CA ALA A 69 -9.75 -25.45 -11.60
C ALA A 69 -9.74 -23.90 -11.65
N LEU A 70 -9.73 -23.23 -10.50
CA LEU A 70 -9.55 -21.79 -10.38
C LEU A 70 -8.06 -21.39 -10.27
N GLU A 71 -7.15 -22.36 -10.10
CA GLU A 71 -5.70 -22.10 -10.13
C GLU A 71 -5.24 -21.82 -11.56
N ILE A 72 -4.49 -20.74 -11.73
CA ILE A 72 -3.82 -20.36 -12.97
C ILE A 72 -2.46 -21.05 -12.97
N THR A 73 -2.28 -21.97 -13.90
CA THR A 73 -1.07 -22.76 -14.00
C THR A 73 0.11 -21.90 -14.46
N ARG A 74 1.32 -22.35 -14.12
CA ARG A 74 2.56 -21.70 -14.59
C ARG A 74 2.63 -21.63 -16.11
N ASP A 75 2.13 -22.65 -16.81
CA ASP A 75 2.10 -22.67 -18.27
C ASP A 75 1.16 -21.61 -18.84
N GLU A 76 0.01 -21.37 -18.20
CA GLU A 76 -0.89 -20.27 -18.58
C GLU A 76 -0.25 -18.89 -18.36
N LEU A 77 0.48 -18.70 -17.25
CA LEU A 77 1.23 -17.46 -17.01
C LEU A 77 2.31 -17.23 -18.07
N GLN A 78 3.06 -18.27 -18.43
CA GLN A 78 4.10 -18.20 -19.48
C GLN A 78 3.49 -17.98 -20.87
N ALA A 79 2.38 -18.65 -21.18
CA ALA A 79 1.66 -18.46 -22.44
C ALA A 79 1.16 -17.00 -22.57
N ALA A 80 0.65 -16.41 -21.49
CA ALA A 80 0.26 -15.01 -21.49
C ALA A 80 1.45 -14.07 -21.74
N LEU A 81 2.61 -14.34 -21.13
CA LEU A 81 3.85 -13.59 -21.39
C LEU A 81 4.33 -13.69 -22.84
N GLN A 82 4.11 -14.83 -23.49
CA GLN A 82 4.42 -15.03 -24.91
C GLN A 82 3.40 -14.37 -25.85
N ALA A 83 2.14 -14.25 -25.41
CA ALA A 83 1.05 -13.71 -26.21
C ALA A 83 0.97 -12.18 -26.23
N ILE A 84 1.48 -11.49 -25.20
CA ILE A 84 1.52 -10.02 -25.19
C ILE A 84 2.44 -9.46 -26.27
N THR A 85 2.16 -8.23 -26.70
CA THR A 85 2.97 -7.57 -27.73
C THR A 85 4.41 -7.32 -27.26
N PRO A 86 5.39 -7.23 -28.18
CA PRO A 86 6.77 -6.90 -27.81
C PRO A 86 6.89 -5.59 -27.01
N ALA A 87 6.06 -4.58 -27.31
CA ALA A 87 6.04 -3.32 -26.58
C ALA A 87 5.55 -3.49 -25.14
N GLN A 88 4.44 -4.22 -24.92
CA GLN A 88 3.95 -4.51 -23.57
C GLN A 88 4.96 -5.31 -22.76
N ARG A 89 5.58 -6.32 -23.38
CA ARG A 89 6.61 -7.13 -22.72
C ARG A 89 7.81 -6.28 -22.31
N SER A 90 8.34 -5.46 -23.23
CA SER A 90 9.46 -4.56 -22.94
C SER A 90 9.13 -3.59 -21.81
N ALA A 91 7.90 -3.04 -21.77
CA ALA A 91 7.46 -2.14 -20.72
C ALA A 91 7.40 -2.84 -19.35
N LEU A 92 6.77 -4.02 -19.26
CA LEU A 92 6.69 -4.80 -18.02
C LEU A 92 8.07 -5.20 -17.50
N GLU A 93 8.95 -5.69 -18.38
CA GLU A 93 10.30 -6.09 -17.99
C GLU A 93 11.14 -4.87 -17.55
N ALA A 94 10.97 -3.71 -18.19
CA ALA A 94 11.65 -2.47 -17.79
C ALA A 94 11.17 -1.98 -16.42
N ALA A 95 9.85 -1.94 -16.20
CA ALA A 95 9.26 -1.60 -14.91
C ALA A 95 9.75 -2.57 -13.82
N ALA A 96 9.70 -3.88 -14.07
CA ALA A 96 10.15 -4.89 -13.12
C ALA A 96 11.63 -4.74 -12.74
N ARG A 97 12.51 -4.42 -13.71
CA ARG A 97 13.93 -4.12 -13.42
C ARG A 97 14.10 -2.92 -12.50
N ARG A 98 13.34 -1.84 -12.73
CA ARG A 98 13.43 -0.62 -11.91
C ARG A 98 12.91 -0.85 -10.50
N VAL A 99 11.76 -1.50 -10.35
CA VAL A 99 11.18 -1.87 -9.04
C VAL A 99 12.12 -2.78 -8.27
N ARG A 100 12.66 -3.83 -8.91
CA ARG A 100 13.63 -4.73 -8.28
C ARG A 100 14.87 -3.98 -7.80
N SER A 101 15.48 -3.16 -8.66
CA SER A 101 16.71 -2.42 -8.32
C SER A 101 16.50 -1.45 -7.15
N TYR A 102 15.35 -0.80 -7.06
CA TYR A 102 15.03 0.07 -5.91
C TYR A 102 14.94 -0.75 -4.61
N HIS A 103 14.21 -1.85 -4.62
CA HIS A 103 14.00 -2.68 -3.42
C HIS A 103 15.27 -3.44 -3.01
N GLU A 104 16.17 -3.77 -3.92
CA GLU A 104 17.49 -4.34 -3.59
C GLU A 104 18.33 -3.34 -2.76
N ARG A 105 18.30 -2.05 -3.13
CA ARG A 105 18.93 -0.99 -2.32
C ARG A 105 18.25 -0.81 -0.98
N GLN A 106 16.93 -0.94 -0.93
CA GLN A 106 16.16 -0.89 0.33
C GLN A 106 16.55 -2.05 1.26
N LEU A 107 16.72 -3.26 0.72
CA LEU A 107 17.21 -4.42 1.47
C LEU A 107 18.59 -4.17 2.07
N ASP A 108 19.51 -3.61 1.29
CA ASP A 108 20.85 -3.27 1.75
C ASP A 108 20.85 -2.18 2.83
N ALA A 109 19.97 -1.19 2.70
CA ALA A 109 19.88 -0.07 3.62
C ALA A 109 19.26 -0.44 4.97
N CYS A 110 18.19 -1.24 5.00
CA CYS A 110 17.43 -1.46 6.24
C CYS A 110 16.91 -2.89 6.46
N GLY A 111 17.15 -3.82 5.55
CA GLY A 111 16.60 -5.18 5.59
C GLY A 111 17.59 -6.29 5.95
N ARG A 112 18.82 -5.96 6.38
CA ARG A 112 19.86 -6.94 6.76
C ARG A 112 19.97 -7.11 8.28
N SER A 113 20.37 -8.32 8.71
CA SER A 113 20.68 -8.62 10.11
C SER A 113 21.94 -7.87 10.56
N TRP A 114 22.01 -7.50 11.84
CA TRP A 114 23.18 -6.86 12.45
C TRP A 114 23.35 -7.32 13.89
N GLN A 115 24.58 -7.23 14.40
CA GLN A 115 24.92 -7.52 15.79
C GLN A 115 26.21 -6.81 16.18
N TYR A 116 26.41 -6.59 17.48
CA TYR A 116 27.63 -6.05 18.06
C TYR A 116 27.91 -6.74 19.41
N ARG A 117 29.13 -6.54 19.94
CA ARG A 117 29.50 -6.98 21.29
C ARG A 117 29.86 -5.76 22.14
N ASP A 118 29.34 -5.74 23.36
CA ASP A 118 29.73 -4.79 24.39
C ASP A 118 31.14 -5.11 24.92
N GLU A 119 31.71 -4.20 25.73
CA GLU A 119 33.04 -4.35 26.33
C GLU A 119 33.17 -5.60 27.20
N ASP A 120 32.08 -6.05 27.82
CA ASP A 120 32.02 -7.27 28.63
C ASP A 120 31.86 -8.56 27.80
N GLY A 121 31.75 -8.45 26.48
CA GLY A 121 31.58 -9.55 25.54
C GLY A 121 30.14 -9.97 25.27
N THR A 122 29.14 -9.36 25.93
CA THR A 122 27.70 -9.56 25.65
C THR A 122 27.39 -9.20 24.21
N LEU A 123 26.71 -10.09 23.49
CA LEU A 123 26.25 -9.84 22.13
C LEU A 123 24.80 -9.39 22.12
N LEU A 124 24.56 -8.28 21.43
CA LEU A 124 23.25 -7.73 21.15
C LEU A 124 23.09 -7.54 19.65
N GLY A 125 21.87 -7.70 19.15
CA GLY A 125 21.63 -7.51 17.73
C GLY A 125 20.20 -7.78 17.31
N GLN A 126 20.02 -7.84 16.00
CA GLN A 126 18.74 -8.10 15.38
C GLN A 126 18.93 -9.03 14.19
N LYS A 127 18.26 -10.18 14.25
CA LYS A 127 18.12 -11.10 13.14
C LYS A 127 16.91 -10.70 12.31
N VAL A 128 17.13 -10.44 11.03
CA VAL A 128 16.08 -10.22 10.02
C VAL A 128 15.88 -11.49 9.22
N THR A 129 14.65 -11.93 9.05
CA THR A 129 14.31 -13.15 8.29
C THR A 129 13.08 -12.89 7.42
N PRO A 130 13.06 -13.28 6.14
CA PRO A 130 11.86 -13.19 5.32
C PRO A 130 10.70 -14.00 5.88
N LEU A 131 9.49 -13.66 5.46
CA LEU A 131 8.32 -14.51 5.68
C LEU A 131 8.38 -15.75 4.79
N ASP A 132 7.80 -16.86 5.26
CA ASP A 132 7.84 -18.13 4.53
C ASP A 132 6.88 -18.08 3.34
N ARG A 133 5.65 -17.57 3.58
CA ARG A 133 4.63 -17.43 2.54
C ARG A 133 3.85 -16.13 2.66
N VAL A 134 3.58 -15.47 1.53
CA VAL A 134 2.75 -14.25 1.49
C VAL A 134 1.68 -14.33 0.44
N GLY A 135 0.53 -13.74 0.73
CA GLY A 135 -0.59 -13.57 -0.18
C GLY A 135 -0.59 -12.18 -0.77
N ILE A 136 -0.69 -12.06 -2.09
CA ILE A 136 -0.86 -10.77 -2.76
C ILE A 136 -2.26 -10.70 -3.39
N TYR A 137 -3.04 -9.70 -3.01
CA TYR A 137 -4.33 -9.40 -3.61
C TYR A 137 -4.14 -8.42 -4.76
N VAL A 138 -4.57 -8.81 -5.95
CA VAL A 138 -4.51 -7.96 -7.14
C VAL A 138 -5.95 -7.63 -7.55
N PRO A 139 -6.36 -6.35 -7.54
CA PRO A 139 -7.69 -5.97 -8.01
C PRO A 139 -7.94 -6.42 -9.46
N GLY A 140 -9.19 -6.77 -9.76
CA GLY A 140 -9.63 -7.18 -11.10
C GLY A 140 -11.08 -6.77 -11.37
N GLY A 141 -11.56 -7.04 -12.58
CA GLY A 141 -12.90 -6.70 -13.04
C GLY A 141 -12.98 -5.39 -13.82
N LYS A 142 -13.13 -4.24 -13.16
CA LYS A 142 -13.34 -2.94 -13.83
C LYS A 142 -12.12 -2.45 -14.62
N ALA A 143 -10.91 -2.84 -14.21
CA ALA A 143 -9.66 -2.49 -14.87
C ALA A 143 -8.62 -3.58 -14.58
N ALA A 144 -7.53 -3.57 -15.35
CA ALA A 144 -6.44 -4.51 -15.23
C ALA A 144 -5.17 -3.81 -14.71
N TYR A 145 -4.61 -4.33 -13.62
CA TYR A 145 -3.50 -3.69 -12.91
C TYR A 145 -2.23 -4.57 -12.91
N PRO A 146 -1.52 -4.70 -14.04
CA PRO A 146 -0.26 -5.43 -14.07
C PRO A 146 0.82 -4.76 -13.21
N SER A 147 0.77 -3.43 -13.03
CA SER A 147 1.65 -2.69 -12.13
C SER A 147 1.51 -3.18 -10.68
N SER A 148 0.28 -3.34 -10.18
CA SER A 148 0.04 -3.83 -8.81
C SER A 148 0.58 -5.24 -8.57
N VAL A 149 0.64 -6.10 -9.60
CA VAL A 149 1.33 -7.39 -9.50
C VAL A 149 2.82 -7.18 -9.24
N LEU A 150 3.48 -6.37 -10.07
CA LEU A 150 4.92 -6.09 -9.93
C LEU A 150 5.24 -5.46 -8.57
N MET A 151 4.44 -4.48 -8.17
CA MET A 151 4.64 -3.70 -6.94
C MET A 151 4.39 -4.52 -5.67
N ASN A 152 3.56 -5.56 -5.71
CA ASN A 152 3.42 -6.47 -4.56
C ASN A 152 4.46 -7.60 -4.57
N ALA A 153 4.68 -8.26 -5.71
CA ALA A 153 5.47 -9.48 -5.77
C ALA A 153 6.99 -9.22 -5.75
N LEU A 154 7.48 -8.17 -6.40
CA LEU A 154 8.92 -7.90 -6.48
C LEU A 154 9.56 -7.57 -5.13
N PRO A 155 9.02 -6.68 -4.27
CA PRO A 155 9.59 -6.49 -2.93
C PRO A 155 9.59 -7.77 -2.09
N ALA A 156 8.54 -8.60 -2.18
CA ALA A 156 8.50 -9.90 -1.50
C ALA A 156 9.62 -10.83 -1.98
N ARG A 157 9.85 -10.92 -3.30
CA ARG A 157 10.96 -11.69 -3.85
C ARG A 157 12.32 -11.15 -3.44
N VAL A 158 12.50 -9.83 -3.46
CA VAL A 158 13.76 -9.20 -3.03
C VAL A 158 14.02 -9.44 -1.54
N ALA A 159 12.98 -9.38 -0.70
CA ALA A 159 13.10 -9.69 0.73
C ALA A 159 13.52 -11.15 1.00
N GLY A 160 13.29 -12.06 0.04
CA GLY A 160 13.62 -13.48 0.13
C GLY A 160 12.44 -14.37 0.52
N VAL A 161 11.20 -13.93 0.30
CA VAL A 161 10.00 -14.74 0.59
C VAL A 161 10.02 -16.03 -0.22
N GLY A 162 9.78 -17.15 0.49
CA GLY A 162 9.78 -18.49 -0.07
C GLY A 162 8.66 -18.70 -1.09
N GLU A 163 7.41 -18.47 -0.69
CA GLU A 163 6.24 -18.68 -1.54
C GLU A 163 5.34 -17.43 -1.66
N ILE A 164 4.99 -17.04 -2.89
CA ILE A 164 4.05 -15.93 -3.19
C ILE A 164 2.79 -16.51 -3.83
N VAL A 165 1.66 -16.28 -3.16
CA VAL A 165 0.33 -16.70 -3.60
C VAL A 165 -0.45 -15.48 -4.05
N MET A 166 -0.77 -15.39 -5.34
CA MET A 166 -1.59 -14.32 -5.89
C MET A 166 -3.06 -14.73 -5.94
N VAL A 167 -3.95 -13.82 -5.55
CA VAL A 167 -5.38 -13.92 -5.82
C VAL A 167 -5.80 -12.74 -6.69
N VAL A 168 -6.54 -13.03 -7.76
CA VAL A 168 -7.06 -12.03 -8.70
C VAL A 168 -8.45 -12.45 -9.18
N PRO A 169 -9.51 -11.65 -9.00
CA PRO A 169 -10.82 -12.00 -9.54
C PRO A 169 -10.80 -11.93 -11.07
N THR A 170 -11.47 -12.89 -11.71
CA THR A 170 -11.70 -12.92 -13.16
C THR A 170 -13.19 -12.99 -13.45
N PRO A 171 -13.92 -11.86 -13.34
CA PRO A 171 -15.35 -11.83 -13.58
C PRO A 171 -15.69 -12.43 -14.94
N LYS A 172 -16.67 -13.34 -14.98
CA LYS A 172 -17.09 -14.10 -16.17
C LYS A 172 -15.97 -14.91 -16.84
N GLY A 173 -14.88 -15.19 -16.10
CA GLY A 173 -13.70 -15.87 -16.61
C GLY A 173 -12.76 -14.99 -17.44
N GLU A 174 -12.98 -13.68 -17.47
CA GLU A 174 -12.12 -12.76 -18.21
C GLU A 174 -10.74 -12.65 -17.58
N ARG A 175 -9.71 -13.02 -18.34
CA ARG A 175 -8.30 -13.02 -17.90
C ARG A 175 -7.50 -12.00 -18.69
N ASN A 176 -6.87 -11.06 -18.00
CA ASN A 176 -6.02 -10.07 -18.64
C ASN A 176 -4.60 -10.61 -18.87
N ALA A 177 -4.18 -10.70 -20.13
CA ALA A 177 -2.87 -11.24 -20.49
C ALA A 177 -1.69 -10.47 -19.89
N MET A 178 -1.78 -9.14 -19.73
CA MET A 178 -0.71 -8.35 -19.11
C MET A 178 -0.59 -8.62 -17.61
N VAL A 179 -1.69 -8.83 -16.89
CA VAL A 179 -1.67 -9.19 -15.46
C VAL A 179 -0.99 -10.55 -15.26
N LEU A 180 -1.34 -11.54 -16.09
CA LEU A 180 -0.72 -12.87 -16.03
C LEU A 180 0.76 -12.83 -16.43
N ALA A 181 1.11 -12.06 -17.45
CA ALA A 181 2.50 -11.83 -17.85
C ALA A 181 3.31 -11.13 -16.74
N ALA A 182 2.73 -10.16 -16.05
CA ALA A 182 3.37 -9.51 -14.90
C ALA A 182 3.61 -10.50 -13.76
N ALA A 183 2.67 -11.41 -13.49
CA ALA A 183 2.84 -12.46 -12.49
C ALA A 183 3.97 -13.44 -12.87
N ALA A 184 4.09 -13.79 -14.15
CA ALA A 184 5.21 -14.58 -14.67
C ALA A 184 6.56 -13.86 -14.48
N ILE A 185 6.63 -12.57 -14.81
CA ILE A 185 7.85 -11.75 -14.71
C ILE A 185 8.26 -11.53 -13.25
N ALA A 186 7.30 -11.24 -12.37
CA ALA A 186 7.57 -11.06 -10.94
C ALA A 186 7.83 -12.40 -10.23
N GLY A 187 7.57 -13.51 -10.92
CA GLY A 187 7.83 -14.86 -10.48
C GLY A 187 6.90 -15.27 -9.35
N VAL A 188 5.59 -15.03 -9.45
CA VAL A 188 4.56 -15.56 -8.54
C VAL A 188 4.56 -17.10 -8.60
N ASP A 189 4.40 -17.78 -7.45
CA ASP A 189 4.45 -19.26 -7.41
C ASP A 189 3.09 -19.89 -7.70
N ARG A 190 2.03 -19.36 -7.07
CA ARG A 190 0.65 -19.85 -7.22
C ARG A 190 -0.27 -18.67 -7.48
N ALA A 191 -1.23 -18.83 -8.37
CA ALA A 191 -2.17 -17.78 -8.73
C ALA A 191 -3.59 -18.36 -8.79
N PHE A 192 -4.56 -17.68 -8.19
CA PHE A 192 -5.95 -18.14 -8.17
C PHE A 192 -6.90 -17.06 -8.70
N THR A 193 -7.90 -17.52 -9.44
CA THR A 193 -9.01 -16.70 -9.94
C THR A 193 -10.05 -16.41 -8.85
N LEU A 194 -9.62 -15.79 -7.75
CA LEU A 194 -10.41 -15.47 -6.56
C LEU A 194 -10.28 -13.98 -6.23
N GLY A 195 -11.37 -13.35 -5.77
CA GLY A 195 -11.34 -11.97 -5.26
C GLY A 195 -12.18 -11.77 -4.00
N GLY A 196 -12.39 -10.52 -3.62
CA GLY A 196 -13.26 -10.13 -2.52
C GLY A 196 -12.82 -10.62 -1.14
N ALA A 197 -13.75 -10.56 -0.18
CA ALA A 197 -13.51 -11.01 1.20
C ALA A 197 -13.22 -12.51 1.29
N GLN A 198 -13.78 -13.31 0.38
CA GLN A 198 -13.58 -14.76 0.35
C GLN A 198 -12.13 -15.13 0.00
N ALA A 199 -11.47 -14.39 -0.90
CA ALA A 199 -10.07 -14.61 -1.23
C ALA A 199 -9.15 -14.22 -0.07
N VAL A 200 -9.47 -13.12 0.63
CA VAL A 200 -8.74 -12.72 1.86
C VAL A 200 -8.89 -13.80 2.93
N GLY A 201 -10.10 -14.33 3.15
CA GLY A 201 -10.34 -15.46 4.06
C GLY A 201 -9.56 -16.71 3.68
N ALA A 202 -9.51 -17.05 2.39
CA ALA A 202 -8.75 -18.21 1.91
C ALA A 202 -7.24 -18.09 2.20
N LEU A 203 -6.67 -16.89 1.99
CA LEU A 203 -5.27 -16.62 2.30
C LEU A 203 -5.01 -16.60 3.81
N ALA A 204 -5.93 -16.07 4.61
CA ALA A 204 -5.76 -15.96 6.05
C ALA A 204 -5.88 -17.31 6.78
N TYR A 205 -6.87 -18.11 6.41
CA TYR A 205 -7.20 -19.36 7.12
C TYR A 205 -6.62 -20.60 6.45
N GLY A 206 -6.31 -20.51 5.15
CA GLY A 206 -6.08 -21.68 4.32
C GLY A 206 -7.37 -22.43 4.03
N THR A 207 -7.32 -23.25 3.00
CA THR A 207 -8.40 -24.17 2.58
C THR A 207 -7.77 -25.49 2.16
N ALA A 208 -8.55 -26.41 1.56
CA ALA A 208 -7.98 -27.66 1.07
C ALA A 208 -7.04 -27.41 -0.12
N THR A 209 -7.30 -26.37 -0.92
CA THR A 209 -6.51 -26.06 -2.13
C THR A 209 -5.62 -24.82 -1.99
N VAL A 210 -6.15 -23.74 -1.39
CA VAL A 210 -5.43 -22.47 -1.19
C VAL A 210 -4.67 -22.52 0.15
N PRO A 211 -3.35 -22.30 0.17
CA PRO A 211 -2.57 -22.42 1.39
C PRO A 211 -2.73 -21.15 2.25
N ALA A 212 -2.70 -21.31 3.58
CA ALA A 212 -2.64 -20.17 4.50
C ALA A 212 -1.28 -19.46 4.37
N VAL A 213 -1.27 -18.12 4.48
CA VAL A 213 -0.09 -17.26 4.34
C VAL A 213 0.22 -16.51 5.63
N ASP A 214 1.44 -16.00 5.79
CA ASP A 214 1.87 -15.23 6.97
C ASP A 214 1.49 -13.75 6.91
N LYS A 215 1.36 -13.19 5.70
CA LYS A 215 0.95 -11.80 5.46
C LYS A 215 0.18 -11.66 4.15
N ILE A 216 -0.85 -10.82 4.15
CA ILE A 216 -1.64 -10.45 2.97
C ILE A 216 -1.36 -8.98 2.60
N THR A 217 -0.96 -8.72 1.36
CA THR A 217 -0.73 -7.35 0.86
C THR A 217 -1.58 -7.05 -0.37
N GLY A 218 -1.65 -5.78 -0.71
CA GLY A 218 -2.30 -5.30 -1.93
C GLY A 218 -3.61 -4.56 -1.64
N PRO A 219 -3.93 -3.55 -2.47
CA PRO A 219 -5.14 -2.75 -2.32
C PRO A 219 -6.38 -3.53 -2.75
N GLY A 220 -7.55 -3.08 -2.32
CA GLY A 220 -8.82 -3.66 -2.76
C GLY A 220 -9.99 -2.76 -2.39
N ASN A 221 -11.19 -3.17 -2.80
CA ASN A 221 -12.40 -2.43 -2.46
C ASN A 221 -12.75 -2.53 -0.96
N ALA A 222 -13.83 -1.86 -0.54
CA ALA A 222 -14.28 -1.85 0.86
C ALA A 222 -14.46 -3.25 1.49
N TYR A 223 -14.88 -4.27 0.73
CA TYR A 223 -15.01 -5.64 1.25
C TYR A 223 -13.63 -6.27 1.54
N VAL A 224 -12.65 -6.02 0.69
CA VAL A 224 -11.26 -6.49 0.88
C VAL A 224 -10.61 -5.76 2.05
N ALA A 225 -10.78 -4.44 2.15
CA ALA A 225 -10.27 -3.63 3.24
C ALA A 225 -10.85 -4.08 4.60
N SER A 226 -12.17 -4.26 4.67
CA SER A 226 -12.86 -4.79 5.86
C SER A 226 -12.40 -6.22 6.19
N ALA A 227 -12.22 -7.09 5.19
CA ALA A 227 -11.75 -8.45 5.40
C ALA A 227 -10.32 -8.46 5.97
N LYS A 228 -9.40 -7.68 5.40
CA LYS A 228 -8.01 -7.52 5.88
C LYS A 228 -7.99 -7.06 7.33
N ARG A 229 -8.81 -6.07 7.68
CA ARG A 229 -8.96 -5.59 9.06
C ARG A 229 -9.38 -6.70 10.02
N ARG A 230 -10.33 -7.56 9.62
CA ARG A 230 -10.86 -8.64 10.46
C ARG A 230 -9.92 -9.82 10.65
N VAL A 231 -9.09 -10.11 9.65
CA VAL A 231 -8.11 -11.20 9.73
C VAL A 231 -6.78 -10.78 10.37
N PHE A 232 -6.57 -9.47 10.56
CA PHE A 232 -5.36 -8.96 11.21
C PHE A 232 -5.19 -9.53 12.62
N GLY A 233 -3.99 -10.02 12.91
CA GLY A 233 -3.64 -10.72 14.16
C GLY A 233 -3.63 -12.24 14.01
N GLN A 234 -4.45 -12.80 13.11
CA GLN A 234 -4.30 -14.18 12.62
C GLN A 234 -3.26 -14.24 11.50
N VAL A 235 -3.27 -13.23 10.63
CA VAL A 235 -2.32 -13.01 9.55
C VAL A 235 -1.84 -11.55 9.58
N GLY A 236 -0.62 -11.30 9.10
CA GLY A 236 -0.16 -9.92 8.89
C GLY A 236 -0.94 -9.25 7.76
N ILE A 237 -1.08 -7.92 7.82
CA ILE A 237 -1.49 -7.10 6.67
C ILE A 237 -0.49 -5.96 6.48
N ASP A 238 -0.40 -5.42 5.28
CA ASP A 238 0.32 -4.17 4.98
C ASP A 238 -0.39 -2.96 5.59
N MET A 239 -1.60 -2.67 5.13
CA MET A 239 -2.41 -1.54 5.54
C MET A 239 -3.87 -1.74 5.11
N ILE A 240 -4.76 -0.93 5.69
CA ILE A 240 -6.15 -0.84 5.27
C ILE A 240 -6.23 0.30 4.26
N ALA A 241 -6.33 -0.05 2.98
CA ALA A 241 -6.47 0.93 1.92
C ALA A 241 -7.84 1.64 2.02
N GLY A 242 -7.80 2.96 1.99
CA GLY A 242 -8.93 3.84 1.75
C GLY A 242 -8.98 4.26 0.28
N PRO A 243 -9.84 5.23 -0.06
CA PRO A 243 -9.83 5.80 -1.41
C PRO A 243 -8.49 6.48 -1.71
N SER A 244 -8.08 6.42 -2.96
CA SER A 244 -6.77 6.92 -3.43
C SER A 244 -6.75 8.44 -3.62
N GLU A 245 -5.60 9.07 -3.38
CA GLU A 245 -5.50 10.54 -3.17
C GLU A 245 -4.21 11.14 -3.75
N ILE A 246 -4.35 12.26 -4.47
CA ILE A 246 -3.23 13.09 -4.95
C ILE A 246 -3.35 14.51 -4.40
N LEU A 247 -2.21 15.03 -3.94
CA LEU A 247 -2.04 16.42 -3.57
C LEU A 247 -0.92 17.05 -4.39
N VAL A 248 -1.25 18.10 -5.15
CA VAL A 248 -0.28 18.87 -5.93
C VAL A 248 -0.01 20.20 -5.24
N LEU A 249 1.25 20.49 -4.88
CA LEU A 249 1.71 21.82 -4.52
C LEU A 249 2.30 22.48 -5.77
N ALA A 250 1.71 23.57 -6.23
CA ALA A 250 2.19 24.29 -7.41
C ALA A 250 2.61 25.72 -7.08
N ASP A 251 3.78 26.12 -7.57
CA ASP A 251 4.27 27.52 -7.48
C ASP A 251 3.89 28.37 -8.71
N GLY A 252 3.22 27.76 -9.68
CA GLY A 252 2.79 28.39 -10.93
C GLY A 252 3.78 28.32 -12.09
N SER A 253 4.94 27.68 -11.90
CA SER A 253 5.99 27.52 -12.92
C SER A 253 5.73 26.39 -13.93
N THR A 254 4.99 25.37 -13.53
CA THR A 254 4.62 24.23 -14.38
C THR A 254 3.47 24.62 -15.31
N PRO A 255 3.37 24.08 -16.54
CA PRO A 255 2.22 24.33 -17.39
C PRO A 255 0.89 23.87 -16.72
N PRO A 256 -0.19 24.70 -16.74
CA PRO A 256 -1.48 24.35 -16.12
C PRO A 256 -2.08 23.03 -16.63
N ASP A 257 -1.86 22.72 -17.90
CA ASP A 257 -2.33 21.50 -18.55
C ASP A 257 -1.71 20.24 -17.94
N TRP A 258 -0.46 20.33 -17.46
CA TRP A 258 0.23 19.20 -16.84
C TRP A 258 -0.37 18.92 -15.47
N VAL A 259 -0.51 19.97 -14.64
CA VAL A 259 -1.17 19.85 -13.33
C VAL A 259 -2.62 19.37 -13.47
N ALA A 260 -3.35 19.81 -14.51
CA ALA A 260 -4.69 19.29 -14.78
C ALA A 260 -4.67 17.78 -15.10
N MET A 261 -3.67 17.29 -15.84
CA MET A 261 -3.50 15.86 -16.10
C MET A 261 -3.08 15.08 -14.86
N ASP A 262 -2.23 15.63 -14.00
CA ASP A 262 -1.84 14.99 -12.72
C ASP A 262 -3.06 14.88 -11.79
N LEU A 263 -3.92 15.90 -11.74
CA LEU A 263 -5.19 15.80 -11.00
C LEU A 263 -6.13 14.74 -11.60
N PHE A 264 -6.11 14.55 -12.92
CA PHE A 264 -6.93 13.54 -13.61
C PHE A 264 -6.39 12.12 -13.43
N SER A 265 -5.07 11.92 -13.38
CA SER A 265 -4.47 10.59 -13.26
C SER A 265 -4.98 9.87 -12.02
N GLN A 266 -5.12 10.58 -10.90
CA GLN A 266 -5.71 10.02 -9.71
C GLN A 266 -7.25 9.94 -9.78
N ALA A 267 -7.90 11.00 -10.28
CA ALA A 267 -9.36 11.10 -10.33
C ALA A 267 -10.01 10.06 -11.25
N GLU A 268 -9.28 9.54 -12.24
CA GLU A 268 -9.80 8.51 -13.12
C GLU A 268 -9.86 7.14 -12.46
N HIS A 269 -9.19 6.89 -11.34
CA HIS A 269 -9.16 5.57 -10.70
C HIS A 269 -10.56 5.15 -10.21
N ASP A 270 -11.22 6.00 -9.44
CA ASP A 270 -12.49 5.72 -8.77
C ASP A 270 -13.28 7.03 -8.53
N GLU A 271 -14.61 6.97 -8.53
CA GLU A 271 -15.47 8.13 -8.24
C GLU A 271 -15.24 8.73 -6.85
N LEU A 272 -14.66 7.94 -5.93
CA LEU A 272 -14.30 8.35 -4.57
C LEU A 272 -12.83 8.77 -4.43
N ALA A 273 -12.03 8.78 -5.50
CA ALA A 273 -10.68 9.32 -5.45
C ALA A 273 -10.69 10.83 -5.14
N GLN A 274 -9.60 11.36 -4.59
CA GLN A 274 -9.48 12.77 -4.23
C GLN A 274 -8.27 13.42 -4.90
N SER A 275 -8.50 14.54 -5.59
CA SER A 275 -7.44 15.35 -6.20
C SER A 275 -7.49 16.78 -5.68
N ILE A 276 -6.40 17.24 -5.06
CA ILE A 276 -6.31 18.57 -4.44
C ILE A 276 -5.12 19.35 -5.02
N LEU A 277 -5.35 20.62 -5.36
CA LEU A 277 -4.30 21.58 -5.70
C LEU A 277 -4.12 22.60 -4.57
N LEU A 278 -2.88 22.83 -4.13
CA LEU A 278 -2.47 23.94 -3.27
C LEU A 278 -1.57 24.89 -4.06
N CYS A 279 -1.91 26.17 -4.13
CA CYS A 279 -1.11 27.16 -4.86
C CYS A 279 -1.30 28.58 -4.30
N PRO A 280 -0.23 29.39 -4.20
CA PRO A 280 -0.34 30.79 -3.77
C PRO A 280 -0.72 31.78 -4.90
N ASP A 281 -0.76 31.33 -6.16
CA ASP A 281 -1.14 32.16 -7.30
C ASP A 281 -2.59 31.86 -7.73
N ALA A 282 -3.51 32.74 -7.36
CA ALA A 282 -4.93 32.65 -7.73
C ALA A 282 -5.14 32.66 -9.27
N ALA A 283 -4.31 33.37 -10.03
CA ALA A 283 -4.41 33.39 -11.48
C ALA A 283 -3.95 32.06 -12.09
N TYR A 284 -2.93 31.42 -11.50
CA TYR A 284 -2.54 30.07 -11.88
C TYR A 284 -3.64 29.04 -11.61
N ILE A 285 -4.28 29.11 -10.44
CA ILE A 285 -5.43 28.25 -10.10
C ILE A 285 -6.54 28.38 -11.14
N ALA A 286 -6.88 29.61 -11.56
CA ALA A 286 -7.88 29.84 -12.59
C ALA A 286 -7.49 29.20 -13.93
N ARG A 287 -6.22 29.31 -14.35
CA ARG A 287 -5.72 28.63 -15.56
C ARG A 287 -5.78 27.10 -15.47
N VAL A 288 -5.53 26.52 -14.29
CA VAL A 288 -5.69 25.07 -14.09
C VAL A 288 -7.16 24.67 -14.19
N ALA A 289 -8.08 25.46 -13.61
CA ALA A 289 -9.52 25.20 -13.74
C ALA A 289 -9.99 25.26 -15.20
N GLU A 290 -9.51 26.25 -15.98
CA GLU A 290 -9.77 26.32 -17.42
C GLU A 290 -9.20 25.13 -18.20
N ALA A 291 -7.98 24.67 -17.83
CA ALA A 291 -7.38 23.48 -18.42
C ALA A 291 -8.20 22.21 -18.12
N ILE A 292 -8.69 22.04 -16.89
CA ILE A 292 -9.58 20.95 -16.50
C ILE A 292 -10.84 20.94 -17.40
N GLU A 293 -11.49 22.08 -17.58
CA GLU A 293 -12.69 22.16 -18.42
C GLU A 293 -12.40 21.83 -19.90
N ARG A 294 -11.25 22.28 -20.40
CA ARG A 294 -10.83 22.06 -21.79
C ARG A 294 -10.45 20.61 -22.07
N LEU A 295 -9.75 19.95 -21.14
CA LEU A 295 -9.15 18.64 -21.35
C LEU A 295 -10.08 17.48 -20.98
N LEU A 296 -10.99 17.68 -20.02
CA LEU A 296 -11.91 16.62 -19.57
C LEU A 296 -12.76 15.97 -20.67
N PRO A 297 -13.29 16.70 -21.68
CA PRO A 297 -14.12 16.10 -22.73
C PRO A 297 -13.42 15.00 -23.54
N ASP A 298 -12.08 15.07 -23.64
CA ASP A 298 -11.24 14.14 -24.40
C ASP A 298 -10.89 12.86 -23.61
N MET A 299 -11.18 12.83 -22.31
CA MET A 299 -10.84 11.69 -21.45
C MET A 299 -11.85 10.54 -21.60
N PRO A 300 -11.41 9.30 -21.84
CA PRO A 300 -12.32 8.14 -21.93
C PRO A 300 -13.13 7.91 -20.64
N ARG A 301 -12.52 8.17 -19.47
CA ARG A 301 -13.15 8.02 -18.14
C ARG A 301 -13.68 9.35 -17.58
N ARG A 302 -14.04 10.32 -18.44
CA ARG A 302 -14.47 11.67 -18.04
C ARG A 302 -15.59 11.71 -16.99
N ASP A 303 -16.51 10.76 -17.00
CA ASP A 303 -17.62 10.74 -16.03
C ASP A 303 -17.14 10.35 -14.63
N VAL A 304 -16.17 9.43 -14.54
CA VAL A 304 -15.50 9.06 -13.27
C VAL A 304 -14.65 10.22 -12.76
N ILE A 305 -13.83 10.81 -13.64
CA ILE A 305 -13.00 11.99 -13.31
C ILE A 305 -13.88 13.13 -12.81
N ARG A 306 -14.99 13.43 -13.50
CA ARG A 306 -15.95 14.46 -13.09
C ARG A 306 -16.53 14.16 -11.70
N ALA A 307 -17.00 12.94 -11.47
CA ALA A 307 -17.58 12.55 -10.19
C ALA A 307 -16.58 12.70 -9.04
N SER A 308 -15.32 12.28 -9.25
CA SER A 308 -14.24 12.45 -8.27
C SER A 308 -13.94 13.93 -7.98
N LEU A 309 -13.74 14.74 -9.03
CA LEU A 309 -13.41 16.17 -8.88
C LEU A 309 -14.55 16.97 -8.23
N GLU A 310 -15.81 16.73 -8.62
CA GLU A 310 -16.98 17.41 -8.05
C GLU A 310 -17.30 16.90 -6.65
N GLY A 311 -17.06 15.61 -6.39
CA GLY A 311 -17.34 14.95 -5.12
C GLY A 311 -16.32 15.28 -4.04
N ARG A 312 -15.02 15.16 -4.34
CA ARG A 312 -13.93 15.25 -3.34
C ARG A 312 -12.77 16.19 -3.73
N GLY A 313 -12.74 16.69 -4.96
CA GLY A 313 -11.70 17.59 -5.41
C GLY A 313 -11.76 18.99 -4.77
N ALA A 314 -10.61 19.65 -4.71
CA ALA A 314 -10.50 21.04 -4.24
C ALA A 314 -9.31 21.77 -4.88
N LEU A 315 -9.49 23.04 -5.23
CA LEU A 315 -8.44 23.98 -5.59
C LEU A 315 -8.32 25.00 -4.45
N ILE A 316 -7.17 25.05 -3.78
CA ILE A 316 -6.98 25.82 -2.55
C ILE A 316 -5.91 26.89 -2.78
N HIS A 317 -6.34 28.15 -2.67
CA HIS A 317 -5.46 29.31 -2.69
C HIS A 317 -4.82 29.51 -1.31
N THR A 318 -3.50 29.35 -1.24
CA THR A 318 -2.71 29.53 -0.01
C THR A 318 -2.04 30.91 0.03
N ARG A 319 -1.57 31.34 1.20
CA ARG A 319 -0.82 32.59 1.36
C ARG A 319 0.61 32.47 0.81
N SER A 320 1.17 31.26 0.85
CA SER A 320 2.51 30.96 0.34
C SER A 320 2.69 29.45 0.09
N MET A 321 3.84 29.08 -0.48
CA MET A 321 4.25 27.67 -0.61
C MET A 321 4.57 27.04 0.75
N GLU A 322 5.08 27.82 1.71
CA GLU A 322 5.29 27.36 3.08
C GLU A 322 3.95 26.97 3.75
N GLU A 323 2.90 27.79 3.60
CA GLU A 323 1.56 27.41 4.08
C GLU A 323 1.04 26.16 3.34
N ALA A 324 1.29 26.04 2.03
CA ALA A 324 0.91 24.84 1.29
C ALA A 324 1.58 23.58 1.85
N CYS A 325 2.85 23.66 2.27
CA CYS A 325 3.55 22.56 2.94
C CYS A 325 2.92 22.23 4.31
N GLU A 326 2.52 23.23 5.09
CA GLU A 326 1.81 23.03 6.36
C GLU A 326 0.47 22.33 6.17
N ILE A 327 -0.30 22.73 5.14
CA ILE A 327 -1.57 22.11 4.79
C ILE A 327 -1.33 20.68 4.27
N SER A 328 -0.32 20.45 3.44
CA SER A 328 0.06 19.10 3.01
C SER A 328 0.32 18.17 4.20
N ASN A 329 1.07 18.64 5.20
CA ASN A 329 1.29 17.88 6.44
C ASN A 329 0.01 17.64 7.26
N ARG A 330 -1.04 18.47 7.11
CA ARG A 330 -2.36 18.24 7.72
C ARG A 330 -3.17 17.19 6.94
N ILE A 331 -2.98 17.11 5.62
CA ILE A 331 -3.62 16.12 4.76
C ILE A 331 -2.95 14.75 4.94
N ALA A 332 -1.61 14.71 4.94
CA ALA A 332 -0.81 13.47 4.90
C ALA A 332 -1.23 12.57 3.71
N PRO A 333 -1.06 13.07 2.47
CA PRO A 333 -1.59 12.42 1.27
C PRO A 333 -0.88 11.10 0.94
N GLU A 334 -1.56 10.26 0.15
CA GLU A 334 -0.97 9.09 -0.49
C GLU A 334 0.13 9.53 -1.48
N HIS A 335 -0.24 10.33 -2.48
CA HIS A 335 0.68 10.91 -3.46
C HIS A 335 0.84 12.42 -3.26
N LEU A 336 2.09 12.89 -3.22
CA LEU A 336 2.44 14.29 -3.07
C LEU A 336 3.33 14.78 -4.20
N GLU A 337 2.81 15.65 -5.06
CA GLU A 337 3.60 16.30 -6.09
C GLU A 337 4.03 17.70 -5.67
N VAL A 338 5.32 17.98 -5.77
CA VAL A 338 5.91 19.32 -5.61
C VAL A 338 6.22 19.86 -6.99
N SER A 339 5.20 20.45 -7.61
CA SER A 339 5.22 21.05 -8.94
C SER A 339 5.84 22.47 -8.85
N SER A 340 7.16 22.50 -8.78
CA SER A 340 7.94 23.73 -8.61
C SER A 340 9.23 23.71 -9.41
N ALA A 341 9.76 24.90 -9.74
CA ALA A 341 11.09 25.06 -10.31
C ALA A 341 12.22 24.75 -9.30
N GLU A 342 11.94 24.87 -7.99
CA GLU A 342 12.90 24.65 -6.90
C GLU A 342 12.36 23.63 -5.88
N PRO A 343 12.03 22.38 -6.28
CA PRO A 343 11.33 21.43 -5.42
C PRO A 343 12.14 21.05 -4.16
N ALA A 344 13.47 21.08 -4.24
CA ALA A 344 14.38 20.83 -3.12
C ALA A 344 14.27 21.86 -1.98
N ARG A 345 13.71 23.04 -2.25
CA ARG A 345 13.42 24.04 -1.21
C ARG A 345 12.25 23.60 -0.31
N TRP A 346 11.29 22.87 -0.87
CA TRP A 346 10.04 22.52 -0.21
C TRP A 346 10.07 21.15 0.45
N GLU A 347 10.81 20.19 -0.13
CA GLU A 347 10.93 18.82 0.40
C GLU A 347 11.22 18.74 1.90
N PRO A 348 12.17 19.51 2.48
CA PRO A 348 12.47 19.43 3.91
C PRO A 348 11.32 19.86 4.84
N LEU A 349 10.31 20.57 4.31
CA LEU A 349 9.13 21.00 5.06
C LEU A 349 8.02 19.93 5.09
N LEU A 350 8.12 18.89 4.26
CA LEU A 350 7.12 17.86 4.07
C LEU A 350 7.43 16.65 4.97
N ARG A 351 6.60 16.47 6.00
CA ARG A 351 6.75 15.43 7.04
C ARG A 351 5.92 14.19 6.78
N HIS A 352 4.80 14.32 6.07
CA HIS A 352 3.84 13.23 5.88
C HIS A 352 3.39 13.15 4.42
N ALA A 353 3.80 12.09 3.74
CA ALA A 353 3.33 11.69 2.42
C ALA A 353 3.68 10.21 2.20
N GLY A 354 2.86 9.48 1.44
CA GLY A 354 3.20 8.13 1.00
C GLY A 354 4.37 8.17 0.02
N ALA A 355 4.21 8.91 -1.08
CA ALA A 355 5.25 9.19 -2.06
C ALA A 355 5.38 10.69 -2.33
N ILE A 356 6.62 11.18 -2.48
CA ILE A 356 6.91 12.57 -2.83
C ILE A 356 7.55 12.62 -4.21
N PHE A 357 6.90 13.33 -5.13
CA PHE A 357 7.36 13.57 -6.48
C PHE A 357 7.89 14.98 -6.62
N LEU A 358 9.14 15.14 -7.07
CA LEU A 358 9.86 16.41 -7.02
C LEU A 358 10.08 16.99 -8.42
N GLY A 359 9.44 18.13 -8.67
CA GLY A 359 9.62 18.94 -9.89
C GLY A 359 8.63 18.61 -11.00
N ALA A 360 8.59 19.49 -12.01
CA ALA A 360 7.58 19.48 -13.08
C ALA A 360 7.53 18.21 -13.96
N PHE A 361 8.59 17.39 -13.94
CA PHE A 361 8.67 16.15 -14.76
C PHE A 361 8.34 14.88 -13.97
N ALA A 362 8.11 15.00 -12.66
CA ALA A 362 7.82 13.87 -11.78
C ALA A 362 6.31 13.76 -11.55
N SER A 363 5.59 13.21 -12.53
CA SER A 363 4.17 12.88 -12.38
C SER A 363 4.01 11.59 -11.57
N GLU A 364 2.95 11.51 -10.77
CA GLU A 364 2.49 10.32 -10.05
C GLU A 364 2.51 9.07 -10.94
N SER A 365 2.07 9.22 -12.19
CA SER A 365 2.03 8.15 -13.19
C SER A 365 3.39 7.44 -13.34
N LEU A 366 4.50 8.18 -13.27
CA LEU A 366 5.83 7.55 -13.34
C LEU A 366 6.11 6.67 -12.12
N GLY A 367 5.68 7.10 -10.93
CA GLY A 367 5.75 6.32 -9.68
C GLY A 367 4.97 5.04 -9.77
N ASP A 368 3.73 5.14 -10.23
CA ASP A 368 2.78 4.04 -10.35
C ASP A 368 3.25 2.89 -11.23
N TYR A 369 4.00 3.21 -12.27
CA TYR A 369 4.36 2.23 -13.28
C TYR A 369 5.83 1.82 -13.28
N CYS A 370 6.77 2.76 -13.15
CA CYS A 370 8.14 2.45 -13.58
C CYS A 370 9.27 3.19 -12.85
N ALA A 371 9.02 4.15 -11.96
CA ALA A 371 10.10 4.90 -11.32
C ALA A 371 10.99 4.00 -10.44
N GLY A 372 10.40 3.01 -9.76
CA GLY A 372 11.09 2.07 -8.88
C GLY A 372 10.48 1.95 -7.48
N PRO A 373 10.18 3.06 -6.79
CA PRO A 373 9.42 3.04 -5.53
C PRO A 373 8.05 2.37 -5.68
N ASN A 374 7.46 1.98 -4.56
CA ASN A 374 6.21 1.24 -4.52
C ASN A 374 4.99 2.15 -4.54
N HIS A 375 3.97 1.80 -5.32
CA HIS A 375 2.69 2.53 -5.38
C HIS A 375 1.60 1.97 -4.44
N VAL A 376 1.89 0.91 -3.69
CA VAL A 376 1.01 0.47 -2.60
C VAL A 376 1.33 1.36 -1.41
N LEU A 377 0.56 2.42 -1.28
CA LEU A 377 0.84 3.56 -0.41
C LEU A 377 -0.24 3.76 0.66
N PRO A 378 0.13 4.41 1.78
CA PRO A 378 -0.82 4.75 2.83
C PRO A 378 -1.77 5.88 2.40
N THR A 379 -3.07 5.59 2.39
CA THR A 379 -4.16 6.51 2.01
C THR A 379 -4.83 7.17 3.22
N SER A 380 -5.68 8.18 3.00
CA SER A 380 -6.63 8.70 4.01
C SER A 380 -5.94 9.18 5.30
N GLY A 381 -4.82 9.88 5.14
CA GLY A 381 -4.04 10.44 6.25
C GLY A 381 -3.17 9.43 7.01
N THR A 382 -3.14 8.16 6.59
CA THR A 382 -2.34 7.12 7.27
C THR A 382 -0.83 7.26 7.00
N ALA A 383 -0.41 8.08 6.02
CA ALA A 383 0.99 8.48 5.81
C ALA A 383 1.65 9.15 7.04
N ARG A 384 0.87 9.46 8.09
CA ARG A 384 1.37 9.88 9.40
C ARG A 384 2.10 8.80 10.17
N PHE A 385 1.77 7.54 9.95
CA PHE A 385 2.26 6.41 10.75
C PHE A 385 2.50 5.12 9.95
N SER A 386 2.10 5.09 8.68
CA SER A 386 2.32 3.99 7.75
C SER A 386 3.30 4.40 6.66
N SER A 387 3.99 3.41 6.10
CA SER A 387 4.97 3.57 5.03
C SER A 387 4.48 2.93 3.74
N PRO A 388 5.04 3.30 2.58
CA PRO A 388 4.90 2.52 1.34
C PRO A 388 5.24 1.05 1.57
N LEU A 389 4.64 0.15 0.80
CA LEU A 389 5.02 -1.25 0.81
C LEU A 389 6.51 -1.42 0.42
N GLY A 390 7.28 -2.13 1.24
CA GLY A 390 8.72 -2.33 1.03
C GLY A 390 9.20 -3.72 1.41
N VAL A 391 10.51 -3.98 1.28
CA VAL A 391 11.10 -5.28 1.67
C VAL A 391 10.89 -5.58 3.15
N TYR A 392 10.86 -4.55 4.00
CA TYR A 392 10.62 -4.68 5.44
C TYR A 392 9.22 -5.20 5.76
N ASP A 393 8.24 -5.05 4.87
CA ASP A 393 6.91 -5.61 5.06
C ASP A 393 6.90 -7.12 4.95
N PHE A 394 7.86 -7.67 4.21
CA PHE A 394 7.99 -9.10 3.93
C PHE A 394 9.04 -9.78 4.81
N GLN A 395 9.42 -9.12 5.91
CA GLN A 395 10.43 -9.57 6.86
C GLN A 395 9.91 -9.49 8.29
N LYS A 396 10.48 -10.32 9.17
CA LYS A 396 10.35 -10.22 10.62
C LYS A 396 11.71 -10.01 11.27
N ARG A 397 11.71 -9.33 12.42
CA ARG A 397 12.91 -8.99 13.21
C ARG A 397 12.86 -9.71 14.54
N SER A 398 13.95 -10.33 14.94
CA SER A 398 14.12 -10.99 16.26
C SER A 398 15.33 -10.42 16.96
N SER A 399 15.17 -10.02 18.23
CA SER A 399 16.29 -9.55 19.05
C SER A 399 17.24 -10.71 19.35
N LEU A 400 18.54 -10.45 19.18
CA LEU A 400 19.61 -11.36 19.58
C LEU A 400 20.19 -10.87 20.90
N ILE A 401 20.24 -11.76 21.89
CA ILE A 401 20.77 -11.49 23.23
C ILE A 401 21.57 -12.71 23.67
N GLU A 402 22.89 -12.55 23.77
CA GLU A 402 23.82 -13.54 24.31
C GLU A 402 24.65 -12.84 25.39
N VAL A 403 24.19 -12.92 26.64
CA VAL A 403 24.83 -12.29 27.79
C VAL A 403 26.08 -13.09 28.18
N SER A 404 27.23 -12.40 28.27
CA SER A 404 28.46 -13.02 28.74
C SER A 404 28.42 -13.28 30.24
N GLU A 405 29.31 -14.13 30.76
CA GLU A 405 29.41 -14.34 32.21
C GLU A 405 29.73 -13.02 32.96
N ALA A 406 30.57 -12.17 32.37
CA ALA A 406 30.93 -10.86 32.92
C ALA A 406 29.73 -9.90 32.92
N GLY A 407 28.99 -9.82 31.80
CA GLY A 407 27.79 -9.00 31.70
C GLY A 407 26.68 -9.45 32.64
N ALA A 408 26.55 -10.77 32.87
CA ALA A 408 25.60 -11.31 33.83
C ALA A 408 25.87 -10.81 35.26
N GLN A 409 27.14 -10.55 35.64
CA GLN A 409 27.48 -10.01 36.96
C GLN A 409 26.97 -8.57 37.16
N VAL A 410 26.84 -7.81 36.08
CA VAL A 410 26.37 -6.42 36.10
C VAL A 410 24.85 -6.34 35.91
N LEU A 411 24.32 -7.09 34.95
CA LEU A 411 22.91 -7.08 34.59
C LEU A 411 22.04 -7.85 35.60
N GLY A 412 22.58 -8.90 36.21
CA GLY A 412 21.83 -9.78 37.11
C GLY A 412 21.25 -9.05 38.33
N PRO A 413 22.02 -8.25 39.09
CA PRO A 413 21.49 -7.50 40.24
C PRO A 413 20.44 -6.45 39.82
N ILE A 414 20.63 -5.81 38.66
CA ILE A 414 19.66 -4.83 38.11
C ILE A 414 18.33 -5.52 37.80
N ALA A 415 18.39 -6.63 37.07
CA ALA A 415 17.20 -7.40 36.71
C ALA A 415 16.49 -7.96 37.95
N ALA A 416 17.25 -8.41 38.95
CA ALA A 416 16.70 -8.93 40.19
C ALA A 416 15.96 -7.87 41.01
N GLU A 417 16.56 -6.70 41.21
CA GLU A 417 15.93 -5.60 41.96
C GLU A 417 14.63 -5.14 41.30
N LEU A 418 14.65 -4.93 39.99
CA LEU A 418 13.44 -4.56 39.24
C LEU A 418 12.36 -5.64 39.34
N ALA A 419 12.73 -6.91 39.14
CA ALA A 419 11.79 -8.02 39.22
C ALA A 419 11.21 -8.22 40.63
N TYR A 420 11.98 -7.97 41.71
CA TYR A 420 11.44 -7.98 43.06
C TYR A 420 10.47 -6.82 43.29
N GLY A 421 10.80 -5.62 42.82
CA GLY A 421 9.92 -4.45 42.87
C GLY A 421 8.58 -4.66 42.14
N GLU A 422 8.59 -5.45 41.07
CA GLU A 422 7.39 -5.86 40.32
C GLU A 422 6.66 -7.07 40.91
N GLY A 423 7.20 -7.69 41.97
CA GLY A 423 6.63 -8.89 42.59
C GLY A 423 6.82 -10.18 41.78
N LEU A 424 7.83 -10.25 40.92
CA LEU A 424 8.14 -11.37 40.03
C LEU A 424 9.37 -12.16 40.53
N GLN A 425 9.25 -12.86 41.67
CA GLN A 425 10.39 -13.48 42.36
C GLN A 425 11.11 -14.55 41.52
N ALA A 426 10.40 -15.27 40.65
CA ALA A 426 11.02 -16.26 39.77
C ALA A 426 11.95 -15.60 38.74
N HIS A 427 11.58 -14.42 38.21
CA HIS A 427 12.44 -13.66 37.30
C HIS A 427 13.69 -13.17 38.02
N ALA A 428 13.54 -12.64 39.23
CA ALA A 428 14.67 -12.17 40.03
C ALA A 428 15.67 -13.29 40.32
N ARG A 429 15.18 -14.42 40.84
CA ARG A 429 16.03 -15.58 41.15
C ARG A 429 16.71 -16.17 39.92
N ALA A 430 16.05 -16.14 38.76
CA ALA A 430 16.68 -16.59 37.52
C ALA A 430 17.91 -15.74 37.15
N ALA A 431 17.86 -14.43 37.38
CA ALA A 431 19.01 -13.55 37.19
C ALA A 431 20.10 -13.79 38.24
N GLU A 432 19.72 -13.92 39.52
CA GLU A 432 20.65 -14.14 40.64
C GLU A 432 21.45 -15.46 40.53
N LEU A 433 20.85 -16.52 40.01
CA LEU A 433 21.52 -17.82 39.81
C LEU A 433 22.69 -17.78 38.82
N ARG A 434 22.86 -16.68 38.07
CA ARG A 434 23.97 -16.46 37.15
C ARG A 434 25.09 -15.59 37.76
N LEU A 435 24.92 -15.14 39.01
CA LEU A 435 25.92 -14.38 39.75
C LEU A 435 26.95 -15.29 40.41
N LYS A 436 28.21 -14.86 40.41
CA LYS A 436 29.30 -15.52 41.13
C LYS A 436 29.04 -15.46 42.63
N GLY A 437 29.18 -16.60 43.31
CA GLY A 437 28.98 -16.72 44.76
C GLY A 437 27.57 -17.17 45.20
N ASN A 438 26.67 -17.45 44.26
CA ASN A 438 25.33 -18.03 44.53
C ASN A 438 25.26 -19.57 44.31
N THR A 439 26.41 -20.19 44.08
CA THR A 439 26.67 -21.64 44.20
C THR A 439 27.79 -21.83 45.21
#